data_AF-A0AAJ6NA31-F1
#
_entry.id   AF-A0AAJ6NA31-F1
#
_cell.length_a   1.000
_cell.length_b   1.000
_cell.length_c   1.000
_cell.angle_alpha   90.00
_cell.angle_beta   90.00
_cell.angle_gamma   90.00
#
_symmetry.space_group_name_H-M   'P 1'
#
loop_
_entity.id
_entity.type
_entity.pdbx_description
1 polymer ?
#
loop_
_entity_poly.entity_id
_entity_poly.type
_entity_poly.pdbx_seq_one_letter_code
_entity_poly.pdbx_strand_id
1 'polypeptide(L)'
;MILFAGDPHGCYEHLYPFVKERENVALVILGDLQLTSCDELDKLAQYCDIWFIHGNHDSKTIEAYEAIWGSHWKTRNLHGRVVDIQGTKIAGLGGVFRGHIWMPPNRPMFLDHIHYCQYNPGKIWRGGISLRHRASIFPSDIEILEKQKADILICHEAPEPHPKGFGIINQLACKMEVKKIFHGHHHENFNYKAMNHKKEYNIYNIGFRSLADIDGNYLHISIDNRK
;
A
#
# COMPACT_ATOMS: atom_id res chain seq x y z
N MET A 1 -17.72 7.76 -4.02
CA MET A 1 -17.41 7.04 -2.77
C MET A 1 -16.01 6.45 -2.87
N ILE A 2 -15.20 6.49 -1.80
CA ILE A 2 -13.88 5.87 -1.77
C ILE A 2 -13.96 4.52 -1.04
N LEU A 3 -13.43 3.47 -1.67
CA LEU A 3 -13.34 2.12 -1.13
C LEU A 3 -11.88 1.70 -0.98
N PHE A 4 -11.59 0.92 0.04
CA PHE A 4 -10.25 0.39 0.33
C PHE A 4 -10.29 -1.13 0.27
N ALA A 5 -9.47 -1.71 -0.61
CA ALA A 5 -9.37 -3.15 -0.82
C ALA A 5 -8.02 -3.68 -0.34
N GLY A 6 -8.06 -4.77 0.44
CA GLY A 6 -6.88 -5.44 0.99
C GLY A 6 -6.49 -6.67 0.18
N ASP A 7 -5.19 -6.77 -0.10
CA ASP A 7 -4.49 -7.98 -0.57
C ASP A 7 -5.29 -8.87 -1.56
N PRO A 8 -5.58 -8.41 -2.79
CA PRO A 8 -6.34 -9.21 -3.77
C PRO A 8 -5.64 -10.51 -4.17
N HIS A 9 -4.30 -10.49 -4.23
CA HIS A 9 -3.46 -11.60 -4.70
C HIS A 9 -3.94 -12.19 -6.03
N GLY A 10 -4.11 -11.34 -7.04
CA GLY A 10 -4.50 -11.76 -8.38
C GLY A 10 -5.97 -12.16 -8.54
N CYS A 11 -6.83 -12.02 -7.51
CA CYS A 11 -8.25 -12.33 -7.61
C CYS A 11 -9.11 -11.15 -7.15
N TYR A 12 -9.88 -10.62 -8.09
CA TYR A 12 -10.63 -9.37 -7.95
C TYR A 12 -12.14 -9.57 -7.97
N GLU A 13 -12.62 -10.82 -8.09
CA GLU A 13 -14.04 -11.18 -8.22
C GLU A 13 -14.91 -10.56 -7.12
N HIS A 14 -14.41 -10.56 -5.88
CA HIS A 14 -15.09 -10.00 -4.72
C HIS A 14 -15.35 -8.48 -4.81
N LEU A 15 -14.64 -7.75 -5.67
CA LEU A 15 -14.77 -6.30 -5.84
C LEU A 15 -15.88 -5.93 -6.83
N TYR A 16 -16.11 -6.76 -7.85
CA TYR A 16 -17.03 -6.47 -8.95
C TYR A 16 -18.48 -6.15 -8.51
N PRO A 17 -19.09 -6.88 -7.55
CA PRO A 17 -20.43 -6.52 -7.07
C PRO A 17 -20.48 -5.06 -6.56
N PHE A 18 -19.45 -4.62 -5.86
CA PHE A 18 -19.45 -3.30 -5.24
C PHE A 18 -19.26 -2.15 -6.21
N VAL A 19 -18.39 -2.33 -7.22
CA VAL A 19 -18.09 -1.31 -8.23
C VAL A 19 -19.14 -1.27 -9.34
N LYS A 20 -19.87 -2.36 -9.60
CA LYS A 20 -20.95 -2.39 -10.60
C LYS A 20 -22.26 -1.82 -10.09
N GLU A 21 -22.55 -1.97 -8.79
CA GLU A 21 -23.80 -1.50 -8.19
C GLU A 21 -23.78 0.00 -7.81
N ARG A 22 -22.62 0.66 -7.89
CA ARG A 22 -22.42 2.02 -7.39
C ARG A 22 -21.71 2.88 -8.42
N GLU A 23 -22.19 4.10 -8.59
CA GLU A 23 -21.56 5.08 -9.47
C GLU A 23 -20.46 5.85 -8.73
N ASN A 24 -19.50 6.40 -9.50
CA ASN A 24 -18.43 7.28 -9.00
C ASN A 24 -17.62 6.66 -7.84
N VAL A 25 -17.28 5.38 -7.97
CA VAL A 25 -16.40 4.69 -7.01
C VAL A 25 -14.95 5.03 -7.32
N ALA A 26 -14.19 5.43 -6.30
CA ALA A 26 -12.73 5.40 -6.30
C ALA A 26 -12.29 4.20 -5.48
N LEU A 27 -11.63 3.24 -6.11
CA LEU A 27 -11.11 2.04 -5.46
C LEU A 27 -9.61 2.19 -5.19
N VAL A 28 -9.24 2.08 -3.92
CA VAL A 28 -7.85 2.16 -3.44
C VAL A 28 -7.39 0.78 -3.00
N ILE A 29 -6.42 0.19 -3.69
CA ILE A 29 -5.89 -1.15 -3.37
C ILE A 29 -4.61 -1.02 -2.52
N LEU A 30 -4.56 -1.72 -1.38
CA LEU A 30 -3.54 -1.58 -0.34
C LEU A 30 -2.34 -2.52 -0.51
N GLY A 31 -1.95 -2.78 -1.75
CA GLY A 31 -0.83 -3.66 -2.10
C GLY A 31 -1.23 -5.08 -2.42
N ASP A 32 -0.21 -5.88 -2.76
CA ASP A 32 -0.32 -7.27 -3.17
C ASP A 32 -1.38 -7.50 -4.26
N LEU A 33 -1.31 -6.64 -5.29
CA LEU A 33 -2.11 -6.76 -6.49
C LEU A 33 -1.84 -8.10 -7.18
N GLN A 34 -0.57 -8.51 -7.19
CA GLN A 34 -0.06 -9.77 -7.72
C GLN A 34 -0.56 -10.06 -9.14
N LEU A 35 -0.48 -9.03 -9.98
CA LEU A 35 -0.86 -9.08 -11.39
C LEU A 35 0.16 -9.89 -12.21
N THR A 36 -0.30 -10.44 -13.32
CA THR A 36 0.55 -11.02 -14.38
C THR A 36 0.47 -10.24 -15.70
N SER A 37 -0.57 -9.41 -15.85
CA SER A 37 -0.78 -8.42 -16.91
C SER A 37 -1.62 -7.25 -16.37
N CYS A 38 -1.76 -6.16 -17.12
CA CYS A 38 -2.62 -5.04 -16.73
C CYS A 38 -4.12 -5.31 -16.94
N ASP A 39 -4.48 -6.39 -17.64
CA ASP A 39 -5.86 -6.65 -18.10
C ASP A 39 -6.89 -6.63 -16.98
N GLU A 40 -6.54 -7.13 -15.80
CA GLU A 40 -7.48 -7.18 -14.68
C GLU A 40 -7.80 -5.78 -14.12
N LEU A 41 -6.80 -4.91 -14.04
CA LEU A 41 -7.05 -3.51 -13.69
C LEU A 41 -7.79 -2.79 -14.82
N ASP A 42 -7.46 -3.07 -16.09
CA ASP A 42 -8.15 -2.48 -17.24
C ASP A 42 -9.65 -2.82 -17.26
N LYS A 43 -10.01 -4.06 -16.93
CA LYS A 43 -11.41 -4.49 -16.77
C LYS A 43 -12.08 -3.80 -15.59
N LEU A 44 -11.43 -3.74 -14.44
CA LEU A 44 -12.00 -3.13 -13.24
C LEU A 44 -12.20 -1.61 -13.41
N ALA A 45 -11.30 -0.96 -14.15
CA ALA A 45 -11.33 0.48 -14.46
C ALA A 45 -12.54 0.90 -15.31
N GLN A 46 -13.23 -0.05 -15.94
CA GLN A 46 -14.49 0.22 -16.65
C GLN A 46 -15.62 0.61 -15.68
N TYR A 47 -15.47 0.29 -14.39
CA TYR A 47 -16.52 0.49 -13.37
C TYR A 47 -16.12 1.49 -12.28
N CYS A 48 -14.83 1.75 -12.08
CA CYS A 48 -14.35 2.65 -11.03
C CYS A 48 -13.02 3.33 -11.39
N ASP A 49 -12.72 4.45 -10.71
CA ASP A 49 -11.38 5.05 -10.75
C ASP A 49 -10.46 4.28 -9.79
N ILE A 50 -9.31 3.82 -10.28
CA ILE A 50 -8.42 2.93 -9.50
C ILE A 50 -7.15 3.66 -9.11
N TRP A 51 -6.81 3.51 -7.84
CA TRP A 51 -5.57 3.95 -7.21
C TRP A 51 -5.01 2.82 -6.37
N PHE A 52 -3.71 2.79 -6.16
CA PHE A 52 -3.12 1.74 -5.34
C PHE A 52 -1.77 2.12 -4.77
N ILE A 53 -1.34 1.39 -3.77
CA ILE A 53 0.07 1.21 -3.45
C ILE A 53 0.47 -0.23 -3.81
N HIS A 54 1.75 -0.45 -4.01
CA HIS A 54 2.29 -1.79 -4.25
C HIS A 54 2.60 -2.48 -2.91
N GLY A 55 2.49 -3.81 -2.87
CA GLY A 55 2.92 -4.67 -1.78
C GLY A 55 4.20 -5.44 -2.11
N ASN A 56 4.57 -6.41 -1.28
CA ASN A 56 5.78 -7.20 -1.48
C ASN A 56 5.67 -8.26 -2.59
N HIS A 57 4.47 -8.61 -3.04
CA HIS A 57 4.26 -9.54 -4.13
C HIS A 57 4.40 -8.90 -5.52
N ASP A 58 4.25 -7.58 -5.61
CA ASP A 58 4.18 -6.84 -6.88
C ASP A 58 5.54 -6.68 -7.58
N SER A 59 6.63 -7.01 -6.89
CA SER A 59 7.99 -7.03 -7.46
C SER A 59 8.68 -8.39 -7.32
N LYS A 60 7.90 -9.49 -7.19
CA LYS A 60 8.46 -10.86 -7.10
C LYS A 60 8.89 -11.42 -8.45
N THR A 61 8.14 -11.10 -9.51
CA THR A 61 8.45 -11.52 -10.88
C THR A 61 8.54 -10.30 -11.79
N ILE A 62 9.13 -10.49 -12.97
CA ILE A 62 9.22 -9.42 -13.96
C ILE A 62 7.81 -9.06 -14.44
N GLU A 63 6.95 -10.04 -14.66
CA GLU A 63 5.57 -9.86 -15.14
C GLU A 63 4.75 -9.00 -14.17
N ALA A 64 4.84 -9.28 -12.86
CA ALA A 64 4.17 -8.47 -11.84
C ALA A 64 4.67 -7.02 -11.82
N TYR A 65 5.98 -6.84 -11.97
CA TYR A 65 6.56 -5.51 -12.05
C TYR A 65 6.13 -4.78 -13.33
N GLU A 66 6.17 -5.43 -14.50
CA GLU A 66 5.78 -4.83 -15.77
C GLU A 66 4.29 -4.48 -15.82
N ALA A 67 3.42 -5.31 -15.24
CA ALA A 67 1.99 -5.05 -15.16
C ALA A 67 1.68 -3.70 -14.48
N ILE A 68 2.53 -3.25 -13.55
CA ILE A 68 2.40 -1.97 -12.86
C ILE A 68 3.32 -0.91 -13.46
N TRP A 69 4.64 -1.08 -13.34
CA TRP A 69 5.62 -0.04 -13.67
C TRP A 69 6.01 -0.01 -15.15
N GLY A 70 5.75 -1.09 -15.89
CA GLY A 70 5.91 -1.17 -17.34
C GLY A 70 4.67 -0.74 -18.13
N SER A 71 3.55 -0.48 -17.44
CA SER A 71 2.27 -0.13 -18.04
C SER A 71 1.83 1.31 -17.68
N HIS A 72 0.67 1.72 -18.22
CA HIS A 72 0.07 3.01 -17.90
C HIS A 72 -0.36 3.13 -16.42
N TRP A 73 -0.56 1.99 -15.73
CA TRP A 73 -0.94 1.93 -14.32
C TRP A 73 0.11 2.49 -13.36
N LYS A 74 1.37 2.61 -13.78
CA LYS A 74 2.42 3.29 -13.00
C LYS A 74 1.97 4.66 -12.48
N THR A 75 1.19 5.38 -13.28
CA THR A 75 0.68 6.72 -12.96
C THR A 75 -0.39 6.73 -11.88
N ARG A 76 -0.91 5.57 -11.47
CA ARG A 76 -1.94 5.39 -10.43
C ARG A 76 -1.38 4.79 -9.13
N ASN A 77 -0.08 4.53 -9.05
CA ASN A 77 0.59 4.12 -7.82
C ASN A 77 0.83 5.35 -6.91
N LEU A 78 0.36 5.33 -5.66
CA LEU A 78 0.45 6.43 -4.71
C LEU A 78 1.77 6.47 -3.94
N HIS A 79 2.61 5.45 -4.04
CA HIS A 79 3.86 5.38 -3.26
C HIS A 79 4.71 6.66 -3.43
N GLY A 80 5.02 7.31 -2.30
CA GLY A 80 5.86 8.51 -2.23
C GLY A 80 5.16 9.84 -2.54
N ARG A 81 3.82 9.87 -2.65
CA ARG A 81 3.08 11.10 -2.96
C ARG A 81 1.70 11.19 -2.31
N VAL A 82 1.16 12.40 -2.29
CA VAL A 82 -0.22 12.71 -1.92
C VAL A 82 -1.04 13.01 -3.18
N VAL A 83 -2.23 12.42 -3.29
CA VAL A 83 -3.18 12.63 -4.39
C VAL A 83 -4.52 13.06 -3.81
N ASP A 84 -5.19 14.02 -4.45
CA ASP A 84 -6.58 14.35 -4.13
C ASP A 84 -7.51 13.38 -4.87
N ILE A 85 -8.26 12.59 -4.10
CA ILE A 85 -9.22 11.61 -4.61
C ILE A 85 -10.57 11.98 -4.02
N GLN A 86 -11.47 12.47 -4.87
CA GLN A 86 -12.82 12.90 -4.48
C GLN A 86 -12.82 13.92 -3.31
N GLY A 87 -11.89 14.88 -3.30
CA GLY A 87 -11.78 15.90 -2.26
C GLY A 87 -11.07 15.44 -0.98
N THR A 88 -10.51 14.23 -0.96
CA THR A 88 -9.72 13.69 0.16
C THR A 88 -8.26 13.56 -0.25
N LYS A 89 -7.34 14.12 0.53
CA LYS A 89 -5.89 13.97 0.31
C LYS A 89 -5.41 12.62 0.84
N ILE A 90 -5.01 11.73 -0.04
CA ILE A 90 -4.53 10.38 0.30
C ILE A 90 -3.03 10.28 -0.01
N ALA A 91 -2.24 10.00 1.02
CA ALA A 91 -0.81 9.70 0.94
C ALA A 91 -0.57 8.19 0.81
N GLY A 92 0.36 7.76 -0.05
CA GLY A 92 0.72 6.34 -0.18
C GLY A 92 2.13 5.99 0.23
N LEU A 93 2.28 4.97 1.08
CA LEU A 93 3.53 4.28 1.40
C LEU A 93 3.43 2.80 1.01
N GLY A 94 3.72 2.50 -0.25
CA GLY A 94 3.84 1.11 -0.72
C GLY A 94 5.14 0.42 -0.29
N GLY A 95 5.17 -0.91 -0.41
CA GLY A 95 6.32 -1.76 -0.13
C GLY A 95 6.36 -2.30 1.30
N VAL A 96 7.45 -3.00 1.63
CA VAL A 96 7.69 -3.61 2.96
C VAL A 96 9.07 -3.26 3.51
N PHE A 97 9.24 -3.36 4.82
CA PHE A 97 10.56 -3.27 5.43
C PHE A 97 11.35 -4.56 5.21
N ARG A 98 12.65 -4.44 4.92
CA ARG A 98 13.53 -5.59 4.70
C ARG A 98 14.88 -5.33 5.34
N GLY A 99 15.37 -6.24 6.18
CA GLY A 99 16.65 -6.06 6.88
C GLY A 99 17.87 -5.79 5.98
N HIS A 100 17.83 -6.24 4.72
CA HIS A 100 18.88 -5.92 3.73
C HIS A 100 18.91 -4.44 3.30
N ILE A 101 17.82 -3.71 3.53
CA ILE A 101 17.65 -2.29 3.24
C ILE A 101 17.52 -1.52 4.55
N TRP A 102 16.44 -1.78 5.27
CA TRP A 102 16.09 -1.16 6.54
C TRP A 102 15.02 -1.99 7.26
N MET A 103 15.25 -2.26 8.55
CA MET A 103 14.29 -2.89 9.45
C MET A 103 14.18 -2.04 10.72
N PRO A 104 13.25 -1.08 10.78
CA PRO A 104 13.05 -0.24 11.95
C PRO A 104 12.81 -1.09 13.23
N PRO A 105 13.24 -0.62 14.42
CA PRO A 105 13.91 0.66 14.69
C PRO A 105 15.43 0.64 14.45
N ASN A 106 15.98 -0.41 13.85
CA ASN A 106 17.41 -0.47 13.57
C ASN A 106 17.83 0.57 12.52
N ARG A 107 19.12 0.89 12.51
CA ARG A 107 19.69 1.79 11.51
C ARG A 107 19.53 1.18 10.10
N PRO A 108 19.23 2.01 9.08
CA PRO A 108 19.17 1.55 7.70
C PRO A 108 20.56 1.16 7.18
N MET A 109 20.62 0.12 6.37
CA MET A 109 21.80 -0.25 5.57
C MET A 109 21.97 0.69 4.38
N PHE A 110 20.85 1.09 3.76
CA PHE A 110 20.82 2.00 2.63
C PHE A 110 19.73 3.06 2.84
N LEU A 111 20.04 4.31 2.46
CA LEU A 111 19.17 5.46 2.70
C LEU A 111 18.15 5.67 1.57
N ASP A 112 18.58 5.38 0.34
CA ASP A 112 17.79 5.55 -0.87
C ASP A 112 18.28 4.57 -1.96
N HIS A 113 17.67 4.66 -3.14
CA HIS A 113 18.00 3.84 -4.29
C HIS A 113 19.41 4.08 -4.85
N ILE A 114 19.93 5.30 -4.78
CA ILE A 114 21.26 5.67 -5.28
C ILE A 114 22.32 5.04 -4.38
N HIS A 115 22.18 5.21 -3.06
CA HIS A 115 23.04 4.60 -2.05
C HIS A 115 23.05 3.07 -2.22
N TYR A 116 21.89 2.42 -2.41
CA TYR A 116 21.86 0.99 -2.70
C TYR A 116 22.70 0.60 -3.93
N CYS A 117 22.50 1.30 -5.06
CA CYS A 117 23.16 0.99 -6.32
C CYS A 117 24.68 1.20 -6.26
N GLN A 118 25.16 2.22 -5.55
CA GLN A 118 26.59 2.50 -5.38
C GLN A 118 27.33 1.36 -4.68
N TYR A 119 26.69 0.71 -3.71
CA TYR A 119 27.29 -0.37 -2.92
C TYR A 119 26.92 -1.77 -3.43
N ASN A 120 25.98 -1.89 -4.37
CA ASN A 120 25.55 -3.16 -4.96
C ASN A 120 25.53 -3.12 -6.50
N PRO A 121 26.60 -2.69 -7.18
CA PRO A 121 26.60 -2.51 -8.64
C PRO A 121 26.26 -3.81 -9.40
N GLY A 122 26.69 -4.98 -8.89
CA GLY A 122 26.38 -6.29 -9.49
C GLY A 122 24.94 -6.79 -9.30
N LYS A 123 24.09 -6.05 -8.55
CA LYS A 123 22.68 -6.40 -8.31
C LYS A 123 21.71 -5.41 -8.99
N ILE A 124 22.23 -4.49 -9.79
CA ILE A 124 21.44 -3.50 -10.52
C ILE A 124 20.55 -4.19 -11.54
N TRP A 125 19.27 -3.81 -11.58
CA TRP A 125 18.31 -4.29 -12.57
C TRP A 125 17.69 -3.09 -13.29
N ARG A 126 17.87 -3.06 -14.62
CA ARG A 126 17.41 -1.98 -15.51
C ARG A 126 17.76 -0.57 -15.01
N GLY A 127 19.03 -0.38 -14.67
CA GLY A 127 19.55 0.93 -14.26
C GLY A 127 19.10 1.41 -12.88
N GLY A 128 18.53 0.54 -12.04
CA GLY A 128 18.25 0.86 -10.64
C GLY A 128 18.37 -0.36 -9.72
N ILE A 129 17.74 -0.27 -8.56
CA ILE A 129 17.80 -1.34 -7.55
C ILE A 129 17.27 -2.67 -8.10
N SER A 130 17.68 -3.76 -7.46
CA SER A 130 17.25 -5.11 -7.85
C SER A 130 15.73 -5.24 -7.82
N LEU A 131 15.19 -6.13 -8.65
CA LEU A 131 13.74 -6.32 -8.80
C LEU A 131 13.02 -6.48 -7.45
N ARG A 132 13.55 -7.33 -6.56
CA ARG A 132 13.00 -7.55 -5.21
C ARG A 132 12.93 -6.27 -4.38
N HIS A 133 13.91 -5.38 -4.53
CA HIS A 133 14.00 -4.17 -3.73
C HIS A 133 13.16 -3.01 -4.26
N ARG A 134 12.54 -3.15 -5.44
CA ARG A 134 11.53 -2.20 -5.96
C ARG A 134 10.31 -2.06 -5.05
N ALA A 135 10.04 -3.07 -4.21
CA ALA A 135 9.02 -3.04 -3.17
C ALA A 135 9.59 -2.99 -1.74
N SER A 136 10.80 -2.46 -1.55
CA SER A 136 11.37 -2.22 -0.21
C SER A 136 11.20 -0.76 0.17
N ILE A 137 10.85 -0.51 1.43
CA ILE A 137 10.77 0.85 1.96
C ILE A 137 12.18 1.31 2.35
N PHE A 138 12.60 2.45 1.81
CA PHE A 138 13.82 3.16 2.16
C PHE A 138 13.51 4.34 3.09
N PRO A 139 14.49 4.82 3.90
CA PRO A 139 14.35 6.06 4.66
C PRO A 139 13.89 7.25 3.80
N SER A 140 14.41 7.38 2.58
CA SER A 140 14.01 8.43 1.65
C SER A 140 12.50 8.48 1.36
N ASP A 141 11.82 7.32 1.35
CA ASP A 141 10.39 7.25 1.07
C ASP A 141 9.57 7.88 2.21
N ILE A 142 10.02 7.69 3.45
CA ILE A 142 9.46 8.34 4.64
C ILE A 142 9.74 9.84 4.61
N GLU A 143 10.98 10.24 4.30
CA GLU A 143 11.41 11.65 4.26
C GLU A 143 10.68 12.48 3.20
N ILE A 144 10.28 11.87 2.08
CA ILE A 144 9.48 12.51 1.04
C ILE A 144 8.05 12.78 1.55
N LEU A 145 7.46 11.80 2.22
CA LEU A 145 6.07 11.88 2.68
C LEU A 145 5.93 12.78 3.92
N GLU A 146 6.87 12.76 4.86
CA GLU A 146 6.77 13.54 6.11
C GLU A 146 6.74 15.06 5.90
N LYS A 147 7.16 15.53 4.71
CA LYS A 147 7.12 16.94 4.31
C LYS A 147 5.77 17.37 3.73
N GLN A 148 4.83 16.42 3.58
CA GLN A 148 3.52 16.63 2.99
C GLN A 148 2.42 16.51 4.05
N LYS A 149 1.22 17.00 3.73
CA LYS A 149 0.01 16.85 4.57
C LYS A 149 -1.04 16.03 3.83
N ALA A 150 -1.76 15.19 4.56
CA ALA A 150 -2.82 14.36 4.01
C ALA A 150 -3.91 14.10 5.05
N ASP A 151 -5.09 13.72 4.59
CA ASP A 151 -6.20 13.29 5.45
C ASP A 151 -6.07 11.80 5.80
N ILE A 152 -5.58 11.01 4.85
CA ILE A 152 -5.43 9.55 4.95
C ILE A 152 -4.01 9.15 4.56
N LEU A 153 -3.39 8.27 5.36
CA LEU A 153 -2.21 7.51 4.96
C LEU A 153 -2.64 6.08 4.61
N ILE A 154 -2.32 5.63 3.40
CA ILE A 154 -2.38 4.22 3.05
C ILE A 154 -0.97 3.63 3.06
N CYS A 155 -0.81 2.46 3.70
CA CYS A 155 0.45 1.75 3.73
C CYS A 155 0.23 0.25 3.58
N HIS A 156 1.21 -0.49 3.06
CA HIS A 156 1.06 -1.95 2.98
C HIS A 156 1.40 -2.58 4.33
N GLU A 157 2.56 -2.22 4.89
CA GLU A 157 2.97 -2.59 6.26
C GLU A 157 2.05 -2.00 7.34
N ALA A 158 1.85 -2.73 8.43
CA ALA A 158 1.05 -2.25 9.54
C ALA A 158 1.79 -1.22 10.42
N PRO A 159 1.09 -0.20 10.95
CA PRO A 159 1.59 0.61 12.05
C PRO A 159 1.47 -0.13 13.41
N GLU A 160 2.12 0.38 14.45
CA GLU A 160 1.75 0.03 15.83
C GLU A 160 0.31 0.49 16.13
N PRO A 161 -0.45 -0.18 17.02
CA PRO A 161 -0.04 -1.25 17.93
C PRO A 161 -0.20 -2.67 17.34
N HIS A 162 -0.22 -2.83 16.01
CA HIS A 162 -0.24 -4.18 15.44
C HIS A 162 0.95 -5.00 15.97
N PRO A 163 0.79 -6.31 16.29
CA PRO A 163 1.88 -7.13 16.82
C PRO A 163 3.12 -7.21 15.90
N LYS A 164 2.90 -7.01 14.60
CA LYS A 164 3.94 -6.95 13.55
C LYS A 164 4.14 -5.53 13.00
N GLY A 165 3.59 -4.53 13.68
CA GLY A 165 3.54 -3.16 13.21
C GLY A 165 4.82 -2.38 13.44
N PHE A 166 4.97 -1.28 12.71
CA PHE A 166 6.16 -0.44 12.76
C PHE A 166 5.83 0.97 13.26
N GLY A 167 6.39 1.35 14.41
CA GLY A 167 6.20 2.69 15.00
C GLY A 167 6.66 3.85 14.11
N ILE A 168 7.52 3.61 13.12
CA ILE A 168 7.92 4.66 12.15
C ILE A 168 6.74 5.11 11.28
N ILE A 169 5.78 4.23 11.00
CA ILE A 169 4.56 4.57 10.24
C ILE A 169 3.66 5.47 11.10
N ASN A 170 3.57 5.19 12.41
CA ASN A 170 2.87 6.06 13.35
C ASN A 170 3.49 7.46 13.41
N GLN A 171 4.83 7.54 13.44
CA GLN A 171 5.53 8.84 13.42
C GLN A 171 5.27 9.59 12.12
N LEU A 172 5.29 8.89 10.98
CA LEU A 172 4.94 9.48 9.69
C LEU A 172 3.51 10.03 9.71
N ALA A 173 2.54 9.25 10.19
CA ALA A 173 1.15 9.67 10.33
C ALA A 173 1.01 10.95 11.16
N CYS A 174 1.68 11.04 12.32
CA CYS A 174 1.70 12.25 13.15
C CYS A 174 2.27 13.45 12.40
N LYS A 175 3.43 13.30 11.71
CA LYS A 175 4.07 14.40 10.96
C LYS A 175 3.20 14.90 9.81
N MET A 176 2.50 14.00 9.14
CA MET A 176 1.59 14.30 8.03
C MET A 176 0.22 14.81 8.49
N GLU A 177 -0.07 14.78 9.79
CA GLU A 177 -1.35 15.17 10.42
C GLU A 177 -2.57 14.37 9.93
N VAL A 178 -2.35 13.14 9.46
CA VAL A 178 -3.44 12.29 8.95
C VAL A 178 -4.43 11.95 10.06
N LYS A 179 -5.68 11.68 9.67
CA LYS A 179 -6.76 11.29 10.58
C LYS A 179 -7.10 9.81 10.48
N LYS A 180 -6.73 9.16 9.38
CA LYS A 180 -6.97 7.73 9.16
C LYS A 180 -5.74 7.06 8.55
N ILE A 181 -5.47 5.83 8.97
CA ILE A 181 -4.50 4.93 8.36
C ILE A 181 -5.24 3.69 7.87
N PHE A 182 -5.02 3.30 6.61
CA PHE A 182 -5.48 2.01 6.08
C PHE A 182 -4.29 1.15 5.68
N HIS A 183 -4.27 -0.11 6.09
CA HIS A 183 -3.20 -1.04 5.72
C HIS A 183 -3.66 -2.46 5.40
N GLY A 184 -2.83 -3.19 4.66
CA GLY A 184 -3.03 -4.60 4.28
C GLY A 184 -1.96 -5.51 4.88
N HIS A 185 -1.35 -6.35 4.03
CA HIS A 185 -0.17 -7.21 4.24
C HIS A 185 -0.34 -8.42 5.16
N HIS A 186 -1.04 -8.28 6.28
CA HIS A 186 -1.10 -9.35 7.28
C HIS A 186 -2.24 -10.34 7.08
N HIS A 187 -3.12 -10.10 6.09
CA HIS A 187 -4.24 -10.97 5.71
C HIS A 187 -5.27 -11.22 6.83
N GLU A 188 -5.16 -10.46 7.91
CA GLU A 188 -6.06 -10.45 9.05
C GLU A 188 -6.97 -9.23 8.95
N ASN A 189 -8.08 -9.25 9.69
CA ASN A 189 -8.96 -8.08 9.86
C ASN A 189 -8.80 -7.56 11.28
N PHE A 190 -7.57 -7.12 11.61
CA PHE A 190 -7.20 -6.74 12.96
C PHE A 190 -8.01 -5.54 13.46
N ASN A 191 -8.62 -5.67 14.65
CA ASN A 191 -9.50 -4.66 15.21
C ASN A 191 -8.75 -3.78 16.23
N TYR A 192 -8.48 -2.54 15.84
CA TYR A 192 -7.78 -1.56 16.68
C TYR A 192 -8.66 -0.84 17.72
N LYS A 193 -10.00 -1.02 17.73
CA LYS A 193 -10.93 -0.25 18.58
C LYS A 193 -10.57 -0.32 20.07
N ALA A 194 -10.08 -1.46 20.54
CA ALA A 194 -9.72 -1.64 21.95
C ALA A 194 -8.30 -1.16 22.31
N MET A 195 -7.44 -0.94 21.31
CA MET A 195 -6.00 -0.71 21.51
C MET A 195 -5.55 0.70 21.12
N ASN A 196 -6.34 1.43 20.34
CA ASN A 196 -5.99 2.77 19.91
C ASN A 196 -6.36 3.81 20.99
N HIS A 197 -5.56 3.85 22.06
CA HIS A 197 -5.78 4.76 23.19
C HIS A 197 -5.44 6.21 22.86
N LYS A 198 -4.65 6.46 21.82
CA LYS A 198 -4.29 7.80 21.34
C LYS A 198 -5.27 8.22 20.24
N LYS A 199 -6.18 9.14 20.55
CA LYS A 199 -7.22 9.64 19.62
C LYS A 199 -6.69 10.55 18.49
N GLU A 200 -5.43 10.41 18.08
CA GLU A 200 -4.81 11.27 17.06
C GLU A 200 -5.26 10.93 15.64
N TYR A 201 -5.41 9.63 15.36
CA TYR A 201 -5.92 9.07 14.11
C TYR A 201 -6.54 7.69 14.34
N ASN A 202 -7.36 7.23 13.41
CA ASN A 202 -7.90 5.86 13.40
C ASN A 202 -7.08 4.94 12.51
N ILE A 203 -6.98 3.66 12.86
CA ILE A 203 -6.25 2.65 12.08
C ILE A 203 -7.22 1.55 11.66
N TYR A 204 -7.14 1.15 10.39
CA TYR A 204 -7.97 0.12 9.80
C TYR A 204 -7.09 -0.88 9.04
N ASN A 205 -7.21 -2.16 9.38
CA ASN A 205 -6.55 -3.25 8.66
C ASN A 205 -7.53 -3.85 7.65
N ILE A 206 -7.38 -3.61 6.36
CA ILE A 206 -8.21 -4.29 5.37
C ILE A 206 -7.51 -5.59 4.99
N GLY A 207 -8.05 -6.71 5.47
CA GLY A 207 -7.44 -8.02 5.32
C GLY A 207 -7.56 -8.61 3.93
N PHE A 208 -7.18 -9.89 3.84
CA PHE A 208 -7.15 -10.64 2.59
C PHE A 208 -8.48 -10.56 1.85
N ARG A 209 -8.45 -10.08 0.60
CA ARG A 209 -9.63 -9.93 -0.27
C ARG A 209 -10.83 -9.34 0.45
N SER A 210 -10.57 -8.36 1.32
CA SER A 210 -11.59 -7.66 2.08
C SER A 210 -11.77 -6.24 1.54
N LEU A 211 -12.91 -5.65 1.82
CA LEU A 211 -13.29 -4.34 1.29
C LEU A 211 -13.96 -3.52 2.39
N ALA A 212 -13.53 -2.27 2.54
CA ALA A 212 -14.14 -1.31 3.44
C ALA A 212 -14.40 0.04 2.75
N ASP A 213 -15.31 0.81 3.32
CA ASP A 213 -15.52 2.20 2.95
C ASP A 213 -14.49 3.15 3.60
N ILE A 214 -14.60 4.44 3.27
CA ILE A 214 -13.72 5.49 3.80
C ILE A 214 -13.79 5.68 5.32
N ASP A 215 -14.85 5.22 5.97
CA ASP A 215 -15.00 5.28 7.43
C ASP A 215 -14.52 4.00 8.12
N GLY A 216 -14.01 3.04 7.34
CA GLY A 216 -13.49 1.78 7.80
C GLY A 216 -14.57 0.77 8.17
N ASN A 217 -15.80 0.95 7.66
CA ASN A 217 -16.84 -0.06 7.77
C ASN A 217 -16.59 -1.11 6.69
N TYR A 218 -16.50 -2.38 7.07
CA TYR A 218 -16.37 -3.45 6.10
C TYR A 218 -17.67 -3.65 5.32
N LEU A 219 -17.52 -3.67 4.00
CA LEU A 219 -18.57 -4.07 3.05
C LEU A 219 -18.43 -5.55 2.67
N HIS A 220 -17.20 -6.07 2.75
CA HIS A 220 -16.89 -7.47 2.54
C HIS A 220 -15.72 -7.88 3.43
N ILE A 221 -15.86 -9.00 4.14
CA ILE A 221 -14.81 -9.59 4.97
C ILE A 221 -14.52 -10.97 4.44
N SER A 222 -13.25 -11.25 4.17
CA SER A 222 -12.77 -12.58 3.78
C SER A 222 -11.64 -13.03 4.71
N ILE A 223 -11.38 -14.33 4.71
CA ILE A 223 -10.36 -15.00 5.52
C ILE A 223 -9.41 -15.71 4.56
N ASP A 224 -8.11 -15.57 4.78
CA ASP A 224 -7.13 -16.29 3.98
C ASP A 224 -7.10 -17.78 4.35
N ASN A 225 -7.75 -18.59 3.52
CA ASN A 225 -7.79 -20.05 3.66
C ASN A 225 -6.71 -20.76 2.81
N ARG A 226 -5.78 -20.01 2.20
CA ARG A 226 -4.67 -20.61 1.45
C ARG A 226 -3.76 -21.32 2.45
N LYS A 227 -3.60 -22.63 2.27
CA LYS A 227 -2.66 -23.46 3.05
C LYS A 227 -1.23 -23.29 2.57
#